data_AF-A0A9X4LEL8-F1
#
_entry.id   AF-A0A9X4LEL8-F1
#
_cell.length_a   1.000
_cell.length_b   1.000
_cell.length_c   1.000
_cell.angle_alpha   90.00
_cell.angle_beta   90.00
_cell.angle_gamma   90.00
#
_symmetry.space_group_name_H-M   'P 1'
#
loop_
_entity.id
_entity.type
_entity.pdbx_description
1 polymer ?
#
loop_
_entity_poly.entity_id
_entity_poly.type
_entity_poly.pdbx_seq_one_letter_code
_entity_poly.pdbx_strand_id
1 'polypeptide(L)' 'MSTATSPILLKKAEVCQRLSMSVRALEGKVKEGAFPPPVRLGKHVYWSELAVNAWKARMFGPQEAWRPR' A
#
# COMPACT_ATOMS: atom_id res chain seq x y z
N MET A 1 -10.92 24.49 -2.06
CA MET A 1 -10.78 24.14 -3.49
C MET A 1 -10.38 22.67 -3.57
N SER A 2 -11.31 21.77 -3.92
CA SER A 2 -10.97 20.35 -4.10
C SER A 2 -10.63 20.14 -5.56
N THR A 3 -9.35 20.19 -5.90
CA THR A 3 -8.89 19.66 -7.19
C THR A 3 -9.18 18.16 -7.17
N ALA A 4 -10.11 17.71 -8.02
CA ALA A 4 -10.40 16.30 -8.20
C ALA A 4 -9.21 15.63 -8.91
N THR A 5 -8.15 15.36 -8.15
CA THR A 5 -7.00 14.59 -8.64
C THR A 5 -7.41 13.13 -8.64
N SER A 6 -7.51 12.55 -9.84
CA SER A 6 -7.74 11.12 -10.01
C SER A 6 -6.68 10.33 -9.21
N PRO A 7 -7.09 9.28 -8.48
CA PRO A 7 -6.15 8.53 -7.65
C PRO A 7 -5.11 7.85 -8.52
N ILE A 8 -3.83 8.02 -8.18
CA ILE A 8 -2.74 7.26 -8.81
C ILE A 8 -2.94 5.78 -8.47
N LEU A 9 -3.08 4.96 -9.51
CA LEU A 9 -3.33 3.53 -9.41
C LEU A 9 -2.03 2.74 -9.61
N LEU A 10 -1.73 1.89 -8.66
CA LEU A 10 -0.53 1.06 -8.65
C LEU A 10 -0.89 -0.39 -8.97
N LYS A 11 -0.17 -0.98 -9.92
CA LYS A 11 -0.19 -2.41 -10.20
C LYS A 11 0.53 -3.16 -9.08
N LYS A 12 0.28 -4.47 -9.01
CA LYS A 12 0.92 -5.37 -8.04
C LYS A 12 2.45 -5.23 -8.00
N ALA A 13 3.10 -5.15 -9.16
CA ALA A 13 4.56 -5.02 -9.25
C ALA A 13 5.07 -3.70 -8.65
N GLU A 14 4.37 -2.60 -8.88
CA GLU A 14 4.71 -1.27 -8.34
C GLU A 14 4.51 -1.22 -6.83
N VAL A 15 3.47 -1.86 -6.31
CA VAL A 15 3.26 -2.02 -4.87
C VAL A 15 4.41 -2.80 -4.23
N CYS A 16 4.79 -3.92 -4.84
CA CYS A 16 5.92 -4.75 -4.36
C CYS A 16 7.23 -3.94 -4.35
N GLN A 17 7.52 -3.20 -5.41
CA GLN A 17 8.69 -2.34 -5.51
C GLN A 17 8.70 -1.26 -4.42
N ARG A 18 7.59 -0.54 -4.23
CA ARG A 18 7.50 0.56 -3.26
C ARG A 18 7.57 0.12 -1.81
N LEU A 19 7.14 -1.10 -1.54
CA LEU A 19 7.16 -1.70 -0.21
C LEU A 19 8.43 -2.52 0.04
N SER A 20 9.28 -2.70 -0.97
CA SER A 20 10.42 -3.61 -0.93
C SER A 20 10.01 -5.02 -0.46
N MET A 21 8.89 -5.52 -0.97
CA MET A 21 8.32 -6.83 -0.61
C MET A 21 8.23 -7.74 -1.82
N SER A 22 8.34 -9.05 -1.58
CA SER A 22 8.01 -10.05 -2.59
C SER A 22 6.50 -10.12 -2.82
N VAL A 23 6.09 -10.58 -4.01
CA VAL A 23 4.68 -10.82 -4.35
C VAL A 23 4.01 -11.75 -3.32
N ARG A 24 4.70 -12.82 -2.91
CA ARG A 24 4.20 -13.77 -1.92
C ARG A 24 3.91 -13.09 -0.57
N ALA A 25 4.82 -12.21 -0.12
CA ALA A 25 4.63 -11.50 1.14
C ALA A 25 3.43 -10.54 1.07
N LEU A 26 3.28 -9.83 -0.05
CA LEU A 26 2.13 -8.96 -0.29
C LEU A 26 0.81 -9.75 -0.26
N GLU A 27 0.74 -10.87 -0.98
CA GLU A 27 -0.46 -11.72 -1.04
C GLU A 27 -0.80 -12.34 0.31
N GLY A 28 0.21 -12.77 1.08
CA GLY A 28 0.04 -13.23 2.45
C GLY A 28 -0.60 -12.16 3.33
N LYS A 29 -0.05 -10.94 3.32
CA LYS A 29 -0.60 -9.82 4.10
C LYS A 29 -2.02 -9.43 3.70
N VAL A 30 -2.35 -9.48 2.41
CA VAL A 30 -3.72 -9.24 1.94
C VAL A 30 -4.67 -10.32 2.47
N LYS A 31 -4.27 -11.59 2.37
CA LYS A 31 -5.07 -12.72 2.88
C LYS A 31 -5.29 -12.67 4.39
N GLU A 32 -4.27 -12.22 5.13
CA GLU A 32 -4.31 -12.04 6.58
C GLU A 32 -5.08 -10.78 7.03
N GLY A 33 -5.54 -9.93 6.10
CA GLY A 33 -6.16 -8.64 6.41
C GLY A 33 -5.18 -7.58 6.94
N ALA A 34 -3.88 -7.87 6.90
CA ALA A 34 -2.82 -6.98 7.35
C ALA A 34 -2.47 -5.89 6.32
N PHE A 35 -2.88 -6.04 5.05
CA PHE A 35 -2.71 -5.07 3.97
C PHE A 35 -4.02 -4.88 3.18
N PRO A 36 -4.31 -3.68 2.64
CA PRO A 36 -5.54 -3.45 1.89
C PRO A 36 -5.71 -4.42 0.71
N PRO A 37 -6.91 -4.97 0.47
CA PRO A 37 -7.17 -5.80 -0.70
C PRO A 37 -7.09 -4.96 -2.00
N PRO A 38 -6.72 -5.58 -3.13
CA PRO A 38 -6.74 -4.89 -4.42
C PRO A 38 -8.16 -4.60 -4.90
N VAL A 39 -8.30 -3.52 -5.67
CA VAL A 39 -9.49 -3.26 -6.49
C VAL A 39 -9.30 -3.87 -7.87
N ARG A 40 -10.25 -4.68 -8.32
CA ARG A 40 -10.24 -5.29 -9.66
C ARG A 40 -10.91 -4.36 -10.66
N LEU A 41 -10.20 -4.04 -11.74
CA LEU A 41 -10.70 -3.28 -12.89
C LEU A 41 -10.43 -4.10 -14.16
N GLY A 42 -11.48 -4.77 -14.66
CA GLY A 42 -11.36 -5.74 -15.75
C GLY A 42 -10.42 -6.90 -15.40
N LYS A 43 -9.43 -7.16 -16.27
CA LYS A 43 -8.42 -8.22 -16.07
C LYS A 43 -7.28 -7.85 -15.12
N HIS A 44 -7.24 -6.60 -14.66
CA HIS A 44 -6.14 -6.08 -13.85
C HIS A 44 -6.59 -5.75 -12.42
N VAL A 45 -5.62 -5.71 -11.51
CA VAL A 45 -5.83 -5.38 -10.11
C VAL A 45 -4.93 -4.22 -9.73
N TYR A 46 -5.48 -3.31 -8.92
CA TYR A 46 -4.83 -2.06 -8.56
C TYR A 46 -4.98 -1.77 -7.08
N TRP A 47 -4.04 -1.00 -6.56
CA TRP A 47 -4.13 -0.32 -5.27
C TRP A 47 -4.05 1.18 -5.51
N SER A 48 -4.77 1.98 -4.74
CA SER A 48 -4.51 3.41 -4.74
C SER A 48 -3.19 3.70 -4.04
N GLU A 49 -2.39 4.61 -4.60
CA GLU A 49 -1.17 5.09 -3.96
C GLU A 49 -1.44 5.59 -2.53
N LEU A 50 -2.58 6.26 -2.32
CA LEU A 50 -3.01 6.73 -1.01
C LEU A 50 -3.10 5.58 0.01
N ALA A 51 -3.71 4.45 -0.36
CA ALA A 51 -3.86 3.32 0.54
C ALA A 51 -2.49 2.69 0.89
N VAL A 52 -1.59 2.58 -0.09
CA VAL A 52 -0.23 2.07 0.13
C VAL A 52 0.56 2.99 1.06
N ASN A 53 0.47 4.31 0.85
CA ASN A 53 1.16 5.30 1.67
C ASN A 53 0.60 5.35 3.10
N ALA A 54 -0.72 5.34 3.27
CA ALA A 54 -1.36 5.29 4.58
C ALA A 54 -0.95 4.02 5.36
N TRP A 55 -0.84 2.88 4.68
CA TRP A 55 -0.35 1.66 5.30
C TRP A 55 1.11 1.79 5.76
N LYS A 56 2.00 2.35 4.92
CA LYS A 56 3.40 2.61 5.33
C LYS A 56 3.45 3.51 6.56
N ALA A 57 2.75 4.65 6.54
CA ALA A 57 2.74 5.57 7.67
C ALA A 57 2.30 4.88 8.98
N ARG A 58 1.30 3.99 8.91
CA ARG A 58 0.88 3.21 10.08
C ARG A 58 1.96 2.22 10.57
N MET A 59 2.63 1.54 9.65
CA MET A 59 3.65 0.54 9.99
C MET A 59 4.93 1.17 10.54
N PHE A 60 5.37 2.27 9.94
CA PHE A 60 6.61 2.94 10.29
C PHE A 60 6.42 4.03 11.36
N GLY A 61 5.18 4.47 11.63
CA GLY A 61 4.90 5.51 12.61
C GLY A 61 5.55 5.28 13.99
N PRO A 62 5.44 4.07 14.60
CA PRO A 62 6.13 3.79 15.86
C PRO A 62 7.66 3.87 15.75
N GLN A 63 8.23 3.43 14.63
CA GLN A 63 9.66 3.49 14.36
C GLN A 63 10.14 4.94 14.19
N GLU A 64 9.38 5.76 13.48
CA GLU A 64 9.68 7.18 13.22
C GLU A 64 9.49 8.06 14.49
N ALA A 65 8.54 7.69 15.35
CA ALA A 65 8.29 8.36 16.62
C ALA A 65 9.30 7.97 17.72
N TRP A 66 10.18 6.98 17.48
CA TRP A 66 11.14 6.52 18.47
C TRP A 66 12.09 7.65 18.92
N ARG A 67 12.35 7.73 20.23
CA ARG A 67 13.31 8.66 20.84
C ARG A 67 14.22 7.88 21.79
N PRO A 68 15.56 8.03 21.67
CA PRO A 68 16.48 7.45 22.65
C PRO A 68 16.24 8.09 24.02
N ARG A 69 16.48 7.33 25.09
CA ARG A 69 16.42 7.81 26.47
C ARG A 69 17.71 8.51 26.87
#